data_AF-A0A946FKF1-F1
#
_entry.id   AF-A0A946FKF1-F1
#
_cell.length_a   1.000
_cell.length_b   1.000
_cell.length_c   1.000
_cell.angle_alpha   90.00
_cell.angle_beta   90.00
_cell.angle_gamma   90.00
#
_symmetry.space_group_name_H-M   'P 1'
#
loop_
_entity.id
_entity.type
_entity.pdbx_description
1 polymer ?
#
loop_
_entity_poly.entity_id
_entity_poly.type
_entity_poly.pdbx_seq_one_letter_code
_entity_poly.pdbx_strand_id
1 'polypeptide(L)'
;MNKILCVGFIFFSIFVFLSLSFAEPELHEQTQSLRSFLKEAQTVVSSDRDFSLISKETNEVSVTAILPDYPWIRVSDYRGFLTEKCVSCHRGISQIGKAHPLSFGCTVCHGGDGSSDSKEAAHLTLIYDPEAKTGKRNPSSFNV
;
A
#
# COMPACT_ATOMS: atom_id res chain seq x y z
N MET A 1 -66.75 -23.01 -19.53
CA MET A 1 -65.69 -22.12 -18.99
C MET A 1 -64.43 -22.96 -18.82
N ASN A 2 -63.34 -22.67 -19.54
CA ASN A 2 -61.99 -23.28 -19.40
C ASN A 2 -60.98 -22.78 -20.46
N LYS A 3 -61.42 -21.99 -21.45
CA LYS A 3 -60.53 -21.49 -22.52
C LYS A 3 -59.66 -20.29 -22.11
N ILE A 4 -60.06 -19.51 -21.10
CA ILE A 4 -59.33 -18.31 -20.67
C ILE A 4 -58.16 -18.67 -19.73
N LEU A 5 -58.31 -19.72 -18.90
CA LEU A 5 -57.25 -20.19 -18.00
C LEU A 5 -56.06 -20.81 -18.75
N CYS A 6 -56.32 -21.47 -19.89
CA CYS A 6 -55.29 -22.17 -20.67
C CYS A 6 -54.37 -21.21 -21.43
N VAL A 7 -54.92 -20.07 -21.90
CA VAL A 7 -54.13 -19.06 -22.62
C VAL A 7 -53.18 -18.33 -21.66
N GLY A 8 -53.62 -18.01 -20.43
CA GLY A 8 -52.78 -17.37 -19.41
C GLY A 8 -51.58 -18.23 -18.99
N PHE A 9 -51.76 -19.54 -18.85
CA PHE A 9 -50.66 -20.46 -18.47
C PHE A 9 -49.60 -20.62 -19.58
N ILE A 10 -50.01 -20.58 -20.85
CA ILE A 10 -49.10 -20.65 -21.99
C ILE A 10 -48.26 -19.37 -22.08
N PHE A 11 -48.87 -18.18 -21.92
CA PHE A 11 -48.13 -16.91 -21.95
C PHE A 11 -47.14 -16.77 -20.77
N PHE A 12 -47.50 -17.23 -19.57
CA PHE A 12 -46.59 -17.19 -18.41
C PHE A 12 -45.39 -18.15 -18.61
N SER A 13 -45.62 -19.31 -19.23
CA SER A 13 -44.56 -20.28 -19.53
C SER A 13 -43.59 -19.74 -20.59
N ILE A 14 -44.10 -19.05 -21.63
CA ILE A 14 -43.26 -18.40 -22.65
C ILE A 14 -42.41 -17.27 -22.06
N PHE A 15 -42.97 -16.48 -21.13
CA PHE A 15 -42.24 -15.37 -20.50
C PHE A 15 -41.11 -15.85 -19.56
N VAL A 16 -41.32 -16.98 -18.87
CA VAL A 16 -40.29 -17.63 -18.05
C VAL A 16 -39.19 -18.26 -18.91
N PHE A 17 -39.54 -18.93 -20.02
CA PHE A 17 -38.54 -19.46 -20.96
C PHE A 17 -37.74 -18.36 -21.68
N LEU A 18 -38.36 -17.22 -22.00
CA LEU A 18 -37.66 -16.09 -22.62
C LEU A 18 -36.69 -15.40 -21.64
N SER A 19 -36.97 -15.47 -20.34
CA SER A 19 -36.08 -14.94 -19.29
C SER A 19 -34.94 -15.90 -18.92
N LEU A 20 -35.13 -17.22 -19.06
CA LEU A 20 -34.06 -18.21 -18.85
C LEU A 20 -33.10 -18.33 -20.05
N SER A 21 -33.55 -18.04 -21.27
CA SER A 21 -32.67 -18.04 -22.46
C SER A 21 -31.73 -16.82 -22.55
N PHE A 22 -31.87 -15.82 -21.68
CA PHE A 22 -31.03 -14.62 -21.63
C PHE A 22 -29.90 -14.68 -20.59
N ALA A 23 -29.69 -15.83 -19.94
CA ALA A 23 -28.70 -15.99 -18.89
C ALA A 23 -27.86 -17.27 -19.06
N GLU A 24 -26.89 -17.25 -19.99
CA GLU A 24 -25.55 -17.89 -19.94
C GLU A 24 -24.92 -17.92 -21.36
N PRO A 25 -23.58 -17.91 -21.54
CA PRO A 25 -22.52 -17.32 -20.71
C PRO A 25 -21.52 -16.53 -21.59
N GLU A 26 -21.34 -15.23 -21.32
CA GLU A 26 -20.32 -14.39 -21.96
C GLU A 26 -18.90 -14.66 -21.41
N LEU A 27 -18.66 -15.88 -20.91
CA LEU A 27 -17.40 -16.28 -20.28
C LEU A 27 -16.36 -16.75 -21.31
N HIS A 28 -16.78 -17.27 -22.48
CA HIS A 28 -15.88 -17.95 -23.40
C HIS A 28 -15.09 -17.00 -24.34
N GLU A 29 -15.73 -15.97 -24.91
CA GLU A 29 -15.01 -14.99 -25.74
C GLU A 29 -14.06 -14.13 -24.90
N GLN A 30 -14.49 -13.73 -23.71
CA GLN A 30 -13.67 -12.90 -22.82
C GLN A 30 -12.42 -13.67 -22.34
N THR A 31 -12.53 -14.96 -22.03
CA THR A 31 -11.35 -15.77 -21.66
C THR A 31 -10.43 -16.03 -22.84
N GLN A 32 -10.94 -16.12 -24.07
CA GLN A 32 -10.11 -16.32 -25.26
C GLN A 32 -9.38 -15.04 -25.66
N SER A 33 -10.04 -13.89 -25.56
CA SER A 33 -9.45 -12.56 -25.71
C SER A 33 -8.40 -12.28 -24.63
N LEU A 34 -8.70 -12.55 -23.36
CA LEU A 34 -7.76 -12.37 -22.26
C LEU A 34 -6.56 -13.33 -22.41
N ARG A 35 -6.77 -14.56 -22.90
CA ARG A 35 -5.67 -15.48 -23.23
C ARG A 35 -4.82 -15.01 -24.41
N SER A 36 -5.42 -14.45 -25.47
CA SER A 36 -4.63 -13.90 -26.58
C SER A 36 -3.85 -12.67 -26.13
N PHE A 37 -4.44 -11.79 -25.31
CA PHE A 37 -3.76 -10.66 -24.68
C PHE A 37 -2.62 -11.09 -23.76
N LEU A 38 -2.83 -12.12 -22.91
CA LEU A 38 -1.77 -12.64 -22.04
C LEU A 38 -0.65 -13.32 -22.84
N LYS A 39 -1.00 -14.02 -23.93
CA LYS A 39 -0.04 -14.67 -24.81
C LYS A 39 0.76 -13.64 -25.61
N GLU A 40 0.13 -12.57 -26.08
CA GLU A 40 0.77 -11.45 -26.75
C GLU A 40 1.68 -10.66 -25.78
N ALA A 41 1.22 -10.42 -24.55
CA ALA A 41 2.03 -9.86 -23.48
C ALA A 41 3.25 -10.75 -23.15
N GLN A 42 3.09 -12.08 -23.10
CA GLN A 42 4.21 -12.99 -22.88
C GLN A 42 5.20 -13.05 -24.06
N THR A 43 4.73 -12.96 -25.30
CA THR A 43 5.60 -12.96 -26.47
C THR A 43 6.35 -11.64 -26.64
N VAL A 44 5.78 -10.51 -26.21
CA VAL A 44 6.50 -9.22 -26.16
C VAL A 44 7.47 -9.15 -24.96
N VAL A 45 7.21 -9.92 -23.91
CA VAL A 45 8.06 -10.00 -22.70
C VAL A 45 9.28 -10.92 -22.86
N SER A 46 9.41 -11.67 -23.97
CA SER A 46 10.51 -12.63 -24.19
C SER A 46 11.68 -12.15 -25.05
N SER A 47 11.86 -10.85 -25.30
CA SER A 47 13.11 -10.35 -25.90
C SER A 47 13.80 -9.37 -24.97
N ASP A 48 14.82 -9.87 -24.26
CA ASP A 48 16.01 -9.18 -23.75
C ASP A 48 15.96 -7.65 -23.77
N ARG A 49 15.18 -7.09 -22.85
CA ARG A 49 15.51 -5.78 -22.30
C ARG A 49 15.70 -5.96 -20.81
N ASP A 50 16.97 -6.07 -20.47
CA ASP A 50 17.61 -5.61 -19.25
C ASP A 50 16.96 -4.30 -18.76
N PHE A 51 15.81 -4.44 -18.12
CA PHE A 51 15.08 -3.35 -17.49
C PHE A 51 15.32 -3.50 -15.99
N SER A 52 16.42 -2.89 -15.55
CA SER A 52 16.45 -2.16 -14.28
C SER A 52 15.99 -2.91 -13.02
N LEU A 53 16.33 -4.20 -12.88
CA LEU A 53 16.37 -4.84 -11.55
C LEU A 53 17.63 -4.47 -10.76
N ILE A 54 18.18 -3.28 -11.00
CA ILE A 54 18.53 -2.41 -9.88
C ILE A 54 17.20 -1.80 -9.42
N SER A 55 16.32 -2.62 -8.84
CA SER A 55 15.34 -2.09 -7.91
C SER A 55 16.22 -1.44 -6.85
N LYS A 56 16.27 -0.11 -6.87
CA LYS A 56 16.80 0.74 -5.80
C LYS A 56 16.62 -0.05 -4.51
N GLU A 57 17.71 -0.54 -3.93
CA GLU A 57 17.68 -1.16 -2.61
C GLU A 57 17.24 -0.02 -1.69
N THR A 58 15.92 0.13 -1.56
CA THR A 58 15.28 1.24 -0.89
C THR A 58 15.56 0.98 0.58
N ASN A 59 16.66 1.57 1.03
CA ASN A 59 17.07 1.66 2.42
C ASN A 59 15.95 2.39 3.17
N GLU A 60 14.93 1.63 3.55
CA GLU A 60 13.74 2.04 4.26
C GLU A 60 13.59 1.20 5.52
N VAL A 61 12.85 1.75 6.47
CA VAL A 61 12.61 1.15 7.77
C VAL A 61 11.12 0.91 7.93
N SER A 62 10.71 -0.33 8.23
CA SER A 62 9.33 -0.62 8.58
C SER A 62 9.01 -0.12 10.00
N VAL A 63 7.98 0.71 10.14
CA VAL A 63 7.50 1.23 11.43
C VAL A 63 6.43 0.28 11.96
N THR A 64 6.81 -0.59 12.89
CA THR A 64 5.94 -1.68 13.40
C THR A 64 5.68 -1.61 14.90
N ALA A 65 6.33 -0.69 15.61
CA ALA A 65 6.17 -0.56 17.05
C ALA A 65 4.78 -0.04 17.45
N ILE A 66 4.49 -0.29 18.72
CA ILE A 66 3.31 0.18 19.43
C ILE A 66 3.79 1.13 20.52
N LEU A 67 3.05 2.21 20.76
CA LEU A 67 3.38 3.16 21.82
C LEU A 67 3.29 2.48 23.21
N PRO A 68 4.34 2.56 24.06
CA PRO A 68 4.37 1.85 25.35
C PRO A 68 3.20 2.23 26.28
N ASP A 69 2.89 3.53 26.36
CA ASP A 69 1.82 4.04 27.23
C ASP A 69 0.42 3.93 26.58
N TYR A 70 0.37 3.62 25.28
CA TYR A 70 -0.87 3.50 24.50
C TYR A 70 -0.83 2.23 23.64
N PRO A 71 -1.03 1.04 24.24
CA PRO A 71 -0.80 -0.25 23.59
C PRO A 71 -1.73 -0.56 22.41
N TRP A 72 -2.75 0.26 22.20
CA TRP A 72 -3.70 0.20 21.07
C TRP A 72 -3.30 1.09 19.89
N ILE A 73 -2.20 1.85 20.00
CA ILE A 73 -1.76 2.79 18.96
C ILE A 73 -0.45 2.29 18.36
N ARG A 74 -0.48 1.91 17.08
CA ARG A 74 0.74 1.69 16.29
C ARG A 74 1.36 3.02 15.93
N VAL A 75 2.68 3.10 15.97
CA VAL A 75 3.39 4.34 15.59
C VAL A 75 3.12 4.69 14.12
N SER A 76 3.00 3.68 13.26
CA SER A 76 2.63 3.87 11.84
C SER A 76 1.28 4.54 11.66
N ASP A 77 0.29 4.18 12.48
CA ASP A 77 -1.07 4.73 12.39
C ASP A 77 -1.10 6.17 12.90
N TYR A 78 -0.33 6.46 13.96
CA TYR A 78 -0.16 7.81 14.48
C TYR A 78 0.56 8.75 13.49
N ARG A 79 1.56 8.25 12.76
CA ARG A 79 2.35 9.05 11.81
C ARG A 79 1.78 9.08 10.39
N GLY A 80 1.01 8.06 9.99
CA GLY A 80 0.38 7.96 8.67
C GLY A 80 1.22 7.25 7.60
N PHE A 81 2.26 6.50 7.98
CA PHE A 81 3.09 5.72 7.04
C PHE A 81 3.62 4.43 7.67
N LEU A 82 3.71 3.38 6.85
CA LEU A 82 4.19 2.04 7.26
C LEU A 82 5.72 1.90 7.16
N THR A 83 6.36 2.74 6.34
CA THR A 83 7.81 2.76 6.17
C THR A 83 8.35 4.18 6.23
N GLU A 84 9.60 4.30 6.67
CA GLU A 84 10.36 5.55 6.64
C GLU A 84 11.60 5.41 5.76
N LYS A 85 11.89 6.44 4.96
CA LYS A 85 13.01 6.51 4.02
C LYS A 85 14.24 7.23 4.59
N CYS A 86 14.25 7.55 5.88
CA CYS A 86 15.32 8.33 6.52
C CYS A 86 16.70 7.72 6.30
N VAL A 87 16.81 6.39 6.38
CA VAL A 87 18.08 5.65 6.24
C VAL A 87 18.60 5.59 4.79
N SER A 88 17.80 6.05 3.81
CA SER A 88 18.26 6.19 2.41
C SER A 88 19.39 7.20 2.26
N CYS A 89 19.34 8.28 3.05
CA CYS A 89 20.37 9.31 3.17
C CYS A 89 21.19 9.17 4.45
N HIS A 90 20.56 8.78 5.56
CA HIS A 90 21.22 8.58 6.85
C HIS A 90 21.78 7.16 7.01
N ARG A 91 22.63 6.76 6.05
CA ARG A 91 23.28 5.45 6.02
C ARG A 91 24.22 5.31 7.22
N GLY A 92 24.14 4.19 7.94
CA GLY A 92 24.95 3.95 9.15
C GLY A 92 24.23 4.12 10.48
N ILE A 93 22.95 4.56 10.48
CA ILE A 93 22.06 4.49 11.66
C ILE A 93 21.47 3.07 11.80
N SER A 94 22.22 2.02 11.48
CA SER A 94 21.77 0.64 11.72
C SER A 94 21.57 0.47 13.23
N GLN A 95 20.32 0.52 13.68
CA GLN A 95 19.86 0.41 15.07
C GLN A 95 20.92 0.85 16.10
N ILE A 96 20.99 2.17 16.39
CA ILE A 96 21.99 2.79 17.29
C ILE A 96 22.06 2.10 18.68
N GLY A 97 21.01 1.40 19.07
CA GLY A 97 21.03 0.44 20.18
C GLY A 97 19.64 -0.07 20.51
N LYS A 98 19.49 -0.78 21.63
CA LYS A 98 18.17 -1.24 22.13
C LYS A 98 17.18 -0.09 22.37
N ALA A 99 17.69 1.10 22.69
CA ALA A 99 16.89 2.30 22.91
C ALA A 99 16.39 2.95 21.60
N HIS A 100 16.98 2.60 20.45
CA HIS A 100 16.62 3.17 19.14
C HIS A 100 16.30 2.05 18.14
N PRO A 101 15.30 1.17 18.42
CA PRO A 101 14.91 0.16 17.46
C PRO A 101 14.29 0.84 16.23
N LEU A 102 14.79 0.50 15.06
CA LEU A 102 14.30 1.05 13.79
C LEU A 102 12.80 0.84 13.62
N SER A 103 12.26 -0.27 14.13
CA SER A 103 10.81 -0.55 14.15
C SER A 103 9.96 0.50 14.85
N PHE A 104 10.55 1.34 15.71
CA PHE A 104 9.84 2.44 16.37
C PHE A 104 9.60 3.63 15.45
N GLY A 105 10.39 3.77 14.38
CA GLY A 105 10.38 4.95 13.51
C GLY A 105 11.19 6.12 14.09
N CYS A 106 11.71 6.95 13.21
CA CYS A 106 12.53 8.13 13.50
C CYS A 106 11.63 9.34 13.77
N THR A 107 10.57 9.49 12.96
CA THR A 107 9.77 10.73 12.94
C THR A 107 8.87 10.90 14.15
N VAL A 108 8.59 9.84 14.89
CA VAL A 108 7.84 9.90 16.15
C VAL A 108 8.55 10.76 17.21
N CYS A 109 9.89 10.79 17.18
CA CYS A 109 10.69 11.63 18.07
C CYS A 109 11.31 12.84 17.38
N HIS A 110 11.73 12.70 16.12
CA HIS A 110 12.44 13.78 15.40
C HIS A 110 11.51 14.70 14.60
N GLY A 111 10.26 14.30 14.36
CA GLY A 111 9.36 14.97 13.42
C GLY A 111 9.73 14.71 11.96
N GLY A 112 9.23 15.53 11.04
CA GLY A 112 9.47 15.38 9.60
C GLY A 112 8.51 14.41 8.90
N ASP A 113 8.64 14.33 7.58
CA ASP A 113 7.92 13.37 6.73
C ASP A 113 8.83 12.19 6.37
N GLY A 114 8.63 11.07 7.06
CA GLY A 114 9.41 9.86 6.87
C GLY A 114 9.14 9.17 5.54
N SER A 115 8.01 9.45 4.88
CA SER A 115 7.66 8.85 3.61
C SER A 115 8.32 9.53 2.41
N SER A 116 8.87 10.73 2.61
CA SER A 116 9.49 11.55 1.57
C SER A 116 10.93 11.14 1.28
N ASP A 117 11.33 11.26 0.01
CA ASP A 117 12.71 11.14 -0.46
C ASP A 117 13.38 12.49 -0.76
N SER A 118 12.61 13.59 -0.70
CA SER A 118 13.15 14.96 -0.75
C SER A 118 13.62 15.37 0.63
N LYS A 119 14.86 15.89 0.70
CA LYS A 119 15.44 16.42 1.94
C LYS A 119 14.61 17.55 2.51
N GLU A 120 14.10 18.43 1.66
CA GLU A 120 13.35 19.62 2.04
C GLU A 120 11.99 19.22 2.62
N ALA A 121 11.26 18.34 1.92
CA ALA A 121 9.96 17.85 2.37
C ALA A 121 10.09 16.98 3.63
N ALA A 122 11.05 16.05 3.67
CA ALA A 122 11.32 15.22 4.83
C ALA A 122 11.65 16.04 6.08
N HIS A 123 12.29 17.20 5.91
CA HIS A 123 12.72 18.03 7.04
C HIS A 123 11.80 19.18 7.43
N LEU A 124 10.72 19.43 6.67
CA LEU A 124 9.86 20.61 6.84
C LEU A 124 9.28 20.74 8.25
N THR A 125 8.96 19.61 8.88
CA THR A 125 8.32 19.52 10.20
C THR A 125 9.22 18.86 11.24
N LEU A 126 10.54 18.91 11.06
CA LEU A 126 11.45 18.48 12.12
C LEU A 126 11.19 19.27 13.39
N ILE A 127 11.23 18.58 14.52
CA ILE A 127 11.07 19.25 15.80
C ILE A 127 12.35 20.03 16.08
N TYR A 128 12.20 21.33 16.33
CA TYR A 128 13.30 22.23 16.65
C TYR A 128 13.68 22.10 18.13
N ASP A 129 14.98 22.03 18.41
CA ASP A 129 15.55 22.06 19.76
C ASP A 129 16.75 23.01 19.75
N PRO A 130 16.62 24.19 20.38
CA PRO A 130 17.70 25.17 20.45
C PRO A 130 18.87 24.71 21.34
N GLU A 131 18.63 23.81 22.29
CA GLU A 131 19.65 23.34 23.25
C GLU A 131 20.57 22.27 22.64
N ALA A 132 20.08 21.55 21.63
CA ALA A 132 20.85 20.53 20.90
C ALA A 132 22.05 21.07 20.10
N LYS A 133 22.29 22.40 20.06
CA LYS A 133 23.36 23.12 19.31
C LYS A 133 23.41 22.88 17.79
N THR A 134 22.62 21.95 17.28
CA THR A 134 22.49 21.61 15.85
C THR A 134 21.20 22.16 15.24
N GLY A 135 20.31 22.75 16.06
CA GLY A 135 19.00 23.27 15.65
C GLY A 135 17.98 22.18 15.30
N LYS A 136 18.25 20.92 15.64
CA LYS A 136 17.35 19.77 15.41
C LYS A 136 17.23 18.96 16.69
N ARG A 137 16.02 18.54 17.06
CA ARG A 137 15.75 17.76 18.28
C ARG A 137 16.62 16.53 18.35
N ASN A 138 17.45 16.48 19.38
CA ASN A 138 18.10 15.26 19.85
C ASN A 138 17.36 14.80 21.11
N PRO A 139 16.52 13.75 21.03
CA PRO A 139 15.80 13.26 22.19
C PRO A 139 16.68 12.82 23.36
N SER A 140 17.99 12.59 23.16
CA SER A 140 18.90 12.33 24.27
C SER A 140 19.25 13.57 25.11
N SER A 141 18.79 14.76 24.71
CA SER A 141 18.92 16.00 25.50
C SER A 141 17.82 16.14 26.56
N PHE A 142 16.81 15.26 26.59
CA PHE A 142 15.81 15.27 27.65
C PHE A 142 16.42 14.80 28.97
N ASN A 143 16.63 15.74 29.89
CA ASN A 143 16.71 15.42 31.32
C ASN A 143 15.27 15.16 31.80
N VAL A 144 14.99 13.91 32.16
CA VAL A 144 13.81 13.51 32.95
C VAL A 144 14.18 13.41 34.41
#